data_AF-A0A9E1MX06-F1
#
_entry.id   AF-A0A9E1MX06-F1
#
_cell.length_a   1.000
_cell.length_b   1.000
_cell.length_c   1.000
_cell.angle_alpha   90.00
_cell.angle_beta   90.00
_cell.angle_gamma   90.00
#
_symmetry.space_group_name_H-M   'P 1'
#
loop_
_entity.id
_entity.type
_entity.pdbx_description
1 polymer ?
#
loop_
_entity_poly.entity_id
_entity_poly.type
_entity_poly.pdbx_seq_one_letter_code
_entity_poly.pdbx_strand_id
1 'polypeptide(L)'
;MRLTALLVLSGCALDFADPSRAYAPVDEEHRRLHPVSIHQPTTLGVVDTTRRDVRGTPVGVSCATCHGVKPADGPADFHGAISINHGDLACTACHDPNDTTLLHLADTTTVEFGDTMALCAQCHGPQHRDYQHGSHGGMTGYWDLTRGPRSRNHCVDCHSPHTPSIEPVLPVHLGRDGSSEGH
;
A
#
# COMPACT_ATOMS: atom_id res chain seq x y z
N MET A 1 5.77 -16.44 67.97
CA MET A 1 6.30 -17.50 67.10
C MET A 1 5.28 -17.77 66.00
N ARG A 2 5.45 -17.15 64.83
CA ARG A 2 4.60 -17.36 63.64
C ARG A 2 5.54 -17.78 62.51
N LEU A 3 5.49 -19.05 62.13
CA LEU A 3 6.17 -19.58 60.94
C LEU A 3 5.33 -19.22 59.72
N THR A 4 5.85 -18.36 58.86
CA THR A 4 5.28 -18.10 57.54
C THR A 4 5.96 -19.06 56.56
N ALA A 5 5.23 -20.04 56.05
CA ALA A 5 5.71 -20.92 55.00
C ALA A 5 5.67 -20.17 53.65
N LEU A 6 6.84 -19.94 53.05
CA LEU A 6 6.95 -19.47 51.67
C LEU A 6 6.75 -20.67 50.73
N LEU A 7 5.64 -20.68 50.01
CA LEU A 7 5.39 -21.63 48.92
C LEU A 7 6.08 -21.09 47.66
N VAL A 8 7.15 -21.74 47.21
CA VAL A 8 7.82 -21.40 45.94
C VAL A 8 7.02 -22.04 44.80
N LEU A 9 6.29 -21.21 44.06
CA LEU A 9 5.68 -21.60 42.77
C LEU A 9 6.79 -21.70 41.71
N SER A 10 7.35 -22.89 41.53
CA SER A 10 8.16 -23.22 40.37
C SER A 10 7.23 -23.69 39.25
N GLY A 11 6.74 -22.74 38.45
CA GLY A 11 5.81 -22.98 37.33
C GLY A 11 6.52 -22.87 35.99
N CYS A 12 6.76 -24.03 35.37
CA CYS A 12 6.90 -24.34 33.94
C CYS A 12 7.41 -23.22 32.99
N ALA A 13 8.73 -23.15 32.80
CA ALA A 13 9.34 -22.60 31.59
C ALA A 13 9.74 -23.74 30.63
N LEU A 14 8.81 -24.65 30.34
CA LEU A 14 8.98 -25.59 29.24
C LEU A 14 8.31 -24.96 28.02
N ASP A 15 9.09 -24.16 27.30
CA ASP A 15 8.78 -23.77 25.93
C ASP A 15 8.43 -25.05 25.15
N PHE A 16 7.20 -25.14 24.66
CA PHE A 16 6.76 -26.17 23.71
C PHE A 16 7.35 -25.90 22.32
N ALA A 17 8.66 -25.66 22.23
CA ALA A 17 9.36 -25.58 20.97
C ALA A 17 9.71 -27.00 20.54
N ASP A 18 8.89 -27.59 19.67
CA ASP A 18 9.23 -28.80 18.95
C ASP A 18 10.53 -28.55 18.16
N PRO A 19 11.65 -29.24 18.48
CA PRO A 19 12.93 -29.01 17.81
C PRO A 19 12.85 -29.32 16.31
N SER A 20 11.91 -30.17 15.88
CA SER A 20 11.67 -30.48 14.47
C SER A 20 10.99 -29.32 13.70
N ARG A 21 10.45 -28.33 14.43
CA ARG A 21 9.89 -27.08 13.89
C ARG A 21 10.74 -25.86 14.21
N ALA A 22 11.92 -26.04 14.80
CA ALA A 22 12.83 -24.94 15.02
C ALA A 22 13.26 -24.36 13.67
N TYR A 23 13.07 -23.05 13.48
CA TYR A 23 13.62 -22.36 12.32
C TYR A 23 15.14 -22.55 12.30
N ALA A 24 15.72 -22.70 11.11
CA ALA A 24 17.17 -22.72 10.96
C ALA A 24 17.77 -21.45 11.61
N PRO A 25 18.96 -21.55 12.23
CA PRO A 25 19.63 -20.36 12.75
C PRO A 25 19.80 -19.37 11.60
N VAL A 26 19.44 -18.12 11.86
CA VAL A 26 19.64 -17.02 10.91
C VAL A 26 21.13 -16.95 10.66
N ASP A 27 21.60 -17.25 9.44
CA ASP A 27 23.00 -17.02 9.17
C ASP A 27 23.27 -15.51 9.15
N GLU A 28 24.37 -15.14 9.77
CA GLU A 28 24.80 -13.74 9.88
C GLU A 28 25.56 -13.29 8.62
N GLU A 29 25.76 -14.19 7.66
CA GLU A 29 26.49 -13.96 6.42
C GLU A 29 25.59 -13.33 5.34
N HIS A 30 24.28 -13.54 5.39
CA HIS A 30 23.25 -12.87 4.60
C HIS A 30 23.01 -11.38 4.97
N ARG A 31 23.87 -10.77 5.79
CA ARG A 31 23.71 -9.38 6.29
C ARG A 31 23.74 -8.27 5.23
N ARG A 32 23.91 -8.57 3.95
CA ARG A 32 23.68 -7.60 2.87
C ARG A 32 22.46 -8.01 2.05
N LEU A 33 21.29 -7.61 2.55
CA LEU A 33 20.06 -7.66 1.77
C LEU A 33 20.15 -6.64 0.62
N HIS A 34 19.79 -7.07 -0.58
CA HIS A 34 19.59 -6.18 -1.71
C HIS A 34 18.42 -5.21 -1.46
N PRO A 35 18.41 -4.03 -2.12
CA PRO A 35 17.42 -3.00 -1.85
C PRO A 35 16.00 -3.41 -2.25
N VAL A 36 15.04 -2.86 -1.50
CA VAL A 36 13.63 -2.84 -1.86
C VAL A 36 13.28 -1.43 -2.32
N SER A 37 12.80 -1.28 -3.55
CA SER A 37 12.25 -0.01 -4.03
C SER A 37 10.74 -0.06 -4.08
N ILE A 38 10.08 1.07 -3.83
CA ILE A 38 8.65 1.24 -4.08
C ILE A 38 8.52 1.97 -5.41
N HIS A 39 7.72 1.43 -6.31
CA HIS A 39 7.39 2.07 -7.58
C HIS A 39 6.71 3.43 -7.30
N GLN A 40 7.06 4.44 -8.08
CA GLN A 40 6.43 5.76 -8.00
C GLN A 40 5.66 5.97 -9.30
N PRO A 41 4.33 5.72 -9.30
CA PRO A 41 3.57 5.79 -10.53
C PRO A 41 3.48 7.21 -11.06
N THR A 42 3.55 7.34 -12.38
CA THR A 42 3.38 8.62 -13.09
C THR A 42 1.95 9.15 -13.01
N THR A 43 1.01 8.38 -12.45
CA THR A 43 -0.38 8.79 -12.21
C THR A 43 -0.54 9.62 -10.93
N LEU A 44 0.50 9.75 -10.10
CA LEU A 44 0.48 10.63 -8.94
C LEU A 44 0.28 12.09 -9.35
N GLY A 45 -0.76 12.73 -8.79
CA GLY A 45 -1.13 14.10 -9.15
C GLY A 45 -1.65 14.26 -10.58
N VAL A 46 -2.11 13.16 -11.20
CA VAL A 46 -2.66 13.11 -12.55
C VAL A 46 -4.03 12.47 -12.51
N VAL A 47 -4.98 13.03 -13.24
CA VAL A 47 -6.31 12.45 -13.42
C VAL A 47 -6.54 12.11 -14.89
N ASP A 48 -7.14 10.95 -15.12
CA ASP A 48 -7.49 10.49 -16.46
C ASP A 48 -8.65 11.32 -17.04
N THR A 49 -8.53 11.65 -18.32
CA THR A 49 -9.61 12.27 -19.08
C THR A 49 -10.42 11.24 -19.84
N THR A 50 -11.55 11.66 -20.41
CA THR A 50 -12.35 10.83 -21.32
C THR A 50 -11.65 10.57 -22.67
N ARG A 51 -10.56 11.28 -22.98
CA ARG A 51 -9.80 11.08 -24.20
C ARG A 51 -8.84 9.91 -24.06
N ARG A 52 -8.58 9.23 -25.18
CA ARG A 52 -7.61 8.13 -25.27
C ARG A 52 -6.56 8.43 -26.32
N ASP A 53 -5.34 7.95 -26.09
CA ASP A 53 -4.24 8.04 -27.03
C ASP A 53 -4.39 7.02 -28.18
N VAL A 54 -3.40 6.98 -29.09
CA VAL A 54 -3.40 6.07 -30.25
C VAL A 54 -3.34 4.59 -29.88
N ARG A 55 -3.03 4.25 -28.62
CA ARG A 55 -2.99 2.89 -28.08
C ARG A 55 -4.23 2.57 -27.25
N GLY A 56 -5.18 3.50 -27.14
CA GLY A 56 -6.38 3.35 -26.32
C GLY A 56 -6.17 3.64 -24.83
N THR A 57 -5.00 4.13 -24.42
CA THR A 57 -4.70 4.49 -23.03
C THR A 57 -5.40 5.81 -22.69
N PRO A 58 -6.06 5.96 -21.52
CA PRO A 58 -6.57 7.26 -21.09
C PRO A 58 -5.47 8.33 -21.09
N VAL A 59 -5.80 9.52 -21.57
CA VAL A 59 -4.89 10.67 -21.51
C VAL A 59 -5.04 11.32 -20.15
N GLY A 60 -3.98 11.31 -19.36
CA GLY A 60 -3.93 11.98 -18.06
C GLY A 60 -3.59 13.47 -18.16
N VAL A 61 -4.16 14.28 -17.28
CA VAL A 61 -3.81 15.70 -17.09
C VAL A 61 -3.37 15.90 -15.65
N SER A 62 -2.22 16.55 -15.44
CA SER A 62 -1.74 16.87 -14.11
C SER A 62 -2.57 17.98 -13.46
N CYS A 63 -2.89 17.84 -12.18
CA CYS A 63 -3.58 18.87 -11.40
C CYS A 63 -2.82 20.21 -11.42
N ALA A 64 -1.47 20.15 -11.44
CA ALA A 64 -0.60 21.32 -11.51
C ALA A 64 -0.69 22.11 -12.83
N THR A 65 -1.40 21.57 -13.84
CA THR A 65 -1.71 22.32 -15.07
C THR A 65 -2.62 23.51 -14.78
N CYS A 66 -3.52 23.37 -13.80
CA CYS A 66 -4.51 24.41 -13.43
C CYS A 66 -4.29 24.93 -12.00
N HIS A 67 -3.83 24.09 -11.08
CA HIS A 67 -3.52 24.46 -9.69
C HIS A 67 -2.03 24.81 -9.55
N GLY A 68 -1.69 25.69 -8.59
CA GLY A 68 -0.31 26.17 -8.39
C GLY A 68 0.13 27.29 -9.35
N VAL A 69 -0.65 27.58 -10.39
CA VAL A 69 -0.47 28.72 -11.32
C VAL A 69 -1.58 29.76 -11.14
N LYS A 70 -1.26 31.06 -11.27
CA LYS A 70 -2.23 32.16 -11.12
C LYS A 70 -2.40 32.94 -12.44
N PRO A 71 -3.64 33.28 -12.84
CA PRO A 71 -4.90 32.87 -12.23
C PRO A 71 -5.17 31.37 -12.46
N ALA A 72 -5.80 30.72 -11.48
CA ALA A 72 -6.18 29.32 -11.58
C ALA A 72 -7.46 29.21 -12.41
N ASP A 73 -7.33 29.32 -13.73
CA ASP A 73 -8.46 29.35 -14.66
C ASP A 73 -8.55 28.01 -15.43
N GLY A 74 -9.13 27.01 -14.78
CA GLY A 74 -9.43 25.71 -15.38
C GLY A 74 -10.93 25.53 -15.65
N PRO A 75 -11.33 24.70 -16.64
CA PRO A 75 -12.75 24.43 -16.90
C PRO A 75 -13.40 23.75 -15.69
N ALA A 76 -14.47 24.36 -15.15
CA ALA A 76 -15.17 23.87 -13.96
C ALA A 76 -15.69 22.43 -14.12
N ASP A 77 -16.08 22.05 -15.34
CA ASP A 77 -16.57 20.72 -15.69
C ASP A 77 -15.55 19.60 -15.42
N PHE A 78 -14.26 19.93 -15.31
CA PHE A 78 -13.20 18.97 -15.02
C PHE A 78 -13.33 18.37 -13.61
N HIS A 79 -13.75 19.17 -12.62
CA HIS A 79 -14.01 18.68 -11.26
C HIS A 79 -15.26 17.79 -11.21
N GLY A 80 -16.25 18.03 -12.09
CA GLY A 80 -17.48 17.22 -12.17
C GLY A 80 -17.23 15.78 -12.62
N ALA A 81 -16.09 15.49 -13.25
CA ALA A 81 -15.68 14.15 -13.63
C ALA A 81 -14.96 13.37 -12.49
N ILE A 82 -14.62 14.04 -11.39
CA ILE A 82 -13.94 13.44 -10.23
C ILE A 82 -15.00 13.11 -9.18
N SER A 83 -15.26 11.83 -8.98
CA SER A 83 -16.13 11.34 -7.89
C SER A 83 -15.27 10.81 -6.75
N ILE A 84 -15.57 11.25 -5.52
CA ILE A 84 -15.01 10.68 -4.30
C ILE A 84 -16.00 9.65 -3.74
N ASN A 85 -15.52 8.42 -3.59
CA ASN A 85 -16.16 7.34 -2.85
C ASN A 85 -15.15 6.76 -1.87
N HIS A 86 -14.80 7.56 -0.87
CA HIS A 86 -13.85 7.21 0.19
C HIS A 86 -14.48 7.45 1.57
N GLY A 87 -15.77 7.11 1.73
CA GLY A 87 -16.59 7.51 2.89
C GLY A 87 -17.06 8.97 2.77
N ASP A 88 -17.26 9.64 3.91
CA ASP A 88 -17.73 11.03 3.96
C ASP A 88 -16.58 12.06 3.87
N LEU A 89 -15.42 11.66 3.35
CA LEU A 89 -14.24 12.53 3.24
C LEU A 89 -14.41 13.57 2.13
N ALA A 90 -14.09 14.82 2.44
CA ALA A 90 -13.95 15.88 1.45
C ALA A 90 -12.53 15.90 0.87
N CYS A 91 -12.32 16.59 -0.26
CA CYS A 91 -11.01 16.72 -0.92
C CYS A 91 -9.93 17.24 0.05
N THR A 92 -10.31 18.19 0.92
CA THR A 92 -9.45 18.81 1.94
C THR A 92 -9.18 17.92 3.15
N ALA A 93 -9.60 16.65 3.14
CA ALA A 93 -9.13 15.66 4.12
C ALA A 93 -7.75 15.10 3.74
N CYS A 94 -7.34 15.28 2.48
CA CYS A 94 -6.09 14.75 1.94
C CYS A 94 -5.26 15.85 1.29
N HIS A 95 -5.89 16.71 0.50
CA HIS A 95 -5.21 17.80 -0.20
C HIS A 95 -5.00 19.01 0.71
N ASP A 96 -3.86 19.69 0.56
CA ASP A 96 -3.63 20.95 1.23
C ASP A 96 -4.70 21.97 0.77
N PRO A 97 -5.42 22.63 1.70
CA PRO A 97 -6.51 23.54 1.36
C PRO A 97 -6.04 24.82 0.66
N ASN A 98 -4.75 25.16 0.77
CA ASN A 98 -4.16 26.34 0.13
C ASN A 98 -3.49 25.98 -1.21
N ASP A 99 -3.08 24.73 -1.39
CA ASP A 99 -2.47 24.24 -2.62
C ASP A 99 -2.88 22.79 -2.93
N THR A 100 -3.85 22.60 -3.81
CA THR A 100 -4.35 21.26 -4.19
C THR A 100 -3.32 20.43 -4.96
N THR A 101 -2.18 21.01 -5.37
CA THR A 101 -1.04 20.26 -5.91
C THR A 101 -0.23 19.54 -4.84
N LEU A 102 -0.54 19.78 -3.56
CA LEU A 102 0.07 19.16 -2.40
C LEU A 102 -0.97 18.42 -1.56
N LEU A 103 -0.47 17.56 -0.67
CA LEU A 103 -1.21 16.86 0.34
C LEU A 103 -0.88 17.41 1.72
N HIS A 104 -1.69 17.11 2.74
CA HIS A 104 -1.30 17.37 4.13
C HIS A 104 -1.57 16.16 5.01
N LEU A 105 -0.73 15.99 6.03
CA LEU A 105 -0.94 15.01 7.10
C LEU A 105 -1.93 15.55 8.14
N ALA A 106 -2.39 14.70 9.05
CA ALA A 106 -3.36 15.08 10.08
C ALA A 106 -2.85 16.17 11.04
N ASP A 107 -1.52 16.31 11.16
CA ASP A 107 -0.86 17.38 11.90
C ASP A 107 -0.64 18.67 11.09
N THR A 108 -1.22 18.75 9.89
CA THR A 108 -1.11 19.83 8.91
C THR A 108 0.22 19.94 8.17
N THR A 109 1.16 19.00 8.38
CA THR A 109 2.39 18.95 7.60
C THR A 109 2.08 18.71 6.13
N THR A 110 2.47 19.64 5.27
CA THR A 110 2.34 19.51 3.81
C THR A 110 3.34 18.48 3.27
N VAL A 111 2.89 17.61 2.37
CA VAL A 111 3.70 16.58 1.72
C VAL A 111 3.39 16.50 0.23
N GLU A 112 4.33 15.96 -0.55
CA GLU A 112 4.18 15.78 -1.99
C GLU A 112 3.33 14.55 -2.31
N PHE A 113 2.82 14.43 -3.54
CA PHE A 113 2.07 13.24 -3.95
C PHE A 113 2.87 11.93 -3.82
N GLY A 114 4.21 11.97 -3.92
CA GLY A 114 5.07 10.79 -3.71
C GLY A 114 4.98 10.20 -2.30
N ASP A 115 4.55 11.01 -1.33
CA ASP A 115 4.38 10.62 0.08
C ASP A 115 2.95 10.16 0.40
N THR A 116 2.12 9.90 -0.61
CA THR A 116 0.74 9.43 -0.45
C THR A 116 0.66 8.18 0.44
N MET A 117 1.63 7.28 0.41
CA MET A 117 1.65 6.12 1.32
C MET A 117 1.70 6.51 2.80
N ALA A 118 2.47 7.55 3.14
CA ALA A 118 2.54 8.08 4.50
C ALA A 118 1.19 8.71 4.90
N LEU A 119 0.56 9.46 4.00
CA LEU A 119 -0.79 9.98 4.20
C LEU A 119 -1.80 8.86 4.48
N CYS A 120 -1.85 7.84 3.62
CA CYS A 120 -2.78 6.71 3.74
C CYS A 120 -2.58 5.93 5.05
N ALA A 121 -1.33 5.77 5.51
CA ALA A 121 -1.00 5.01 6.71
C ALA A 121 -1.65 5.57 7.99
N GLN A 122 -2.03 6.84 8.02
CA GLN A 122 -2.69 7.48 9.16
C GLN A 122 -4.08 6.89 9.46
N CYS A 123 -4.77 6.35 8.44
CA CYS A 123 -6.08 5.71 8.58
C CYS A 123 -6.02 4.21 8.24
N HIS A 124 -5.18 3.80 7.29
CA HIS A 124 -5.02 2.42 6.83
C HIS A 124 -3.85 1.70 7.52
N GLY A 125 -3.74 1.87 8.84
CA GLY A 125 -2.65 1.30 9.65
C GLY A 125 -2.46 -0.21 9.47
N PRO A 126 -3.52 -1.04 9.55
CA PRO A 126 -3.39 -2.49 9.34
C PRO A 126 -2.85 -2.84 7.95
N GLN A 127 -3.40 -2.24 6.89
CA GLN A 127 -2.97 -2.50 5.51
C GLN A 127 -1.53 -2.02 5.28
N HIS A 128 -1.16 -0.87 5.84
CA HIS A 128 0.20 -0.35 5.76
C HIS A 128 1.20 -1.25 6.49
N ARG A 129 0.86 -1.75 7.69
CA ARG A 129 1.69 -2.73 8.42
C ARG A 129 1.87 -4.02 7.61
N ASP A 130 0.80 -4.55 7.06
CA ASP A 130 0.83 -5.77 6.25
C ASP A 130 1.64 -5.55 4.96
N TYR A 131 1.51 -4.37 4.36
CA TYR A 131 2.39 -3.91 3.29
C TYR A 131 3.86 -3.87 3.74
N GLN A 132 4.21 -3.27 4.88
CA GLN A 132 5.60 -3.21 5.34
C GLN A 132 6.22 -4.61 5.55
N HIS A 133 5.42 -5.58 5.97
CA HIS A 133 5.84 -6.98 6.12
C HIS A 133 5.77 -7.81 4.83
N GLY A 134 5.37 -7.20 3.71
CA GLY A 134 5.40 -7.81 2.38
C GLY A 134 4.23 -8.73 2.05
N SER A 135 3.22 -8.85 2.92
CA SER A 135 2.01 -9.64 2.64
C SER A 135 1.01 -8.90 1.73
N HIS A 136 1.24 -7.62 1.46
CA HIS A 136 0.38 -6.80 0.61
C HIS A 136 1.19 -6.01 -0.44
N GLY A 137 0.49 -5.45 -1.43
CA GLY A 137 1.05 -4.47 -2.37
C GLY A 137 1.83 -5.00 -3.57
N GLY A 138 1.78 -6.32 -3.86
CA GLY A 138 2.45 -6.90 -5.02
C GLY A 138 3.97 -6.69 -5.06
N MET A 139 4.70 -7.50 -5.82
CA MET A 139 6.13 -7.26 -6.05
C MET A 139 6.63 -7.92 -7.32
N THR A 140 7.73 -7.40 -7.84
CA THR A 140 8.54 -7.98 -8.91
C THR A 140 10.01 -8.08 -8.46
N GLY A 141 10.76 -9.00 -9.05
CA GLY A 141 12.15 -9.27 -8.65
C GLY A 141 12.27 -10.46 -7.69
N TYR A 142 13.23 -10.40 -6.77
CA TYR A 142 13.57 -11.54 -5.90
C TYR A 142 12.73 -11.55 -4.62
N TRP A 143 12.14 -12.71 -4.29
CA TRP A 143 11.50 -12.91 -2.99
C TRP A 143 12.55 -12.97 -1.86
N ASP A 144 13.69 -13.61 -2.16
CA ASP A 144 14.86 -13.72 -1.30
C ASP A 144 15.84 -12.58 -1.61
N LEU A 145 15.88 -11.60 -0.72
CA LEU A 145 16.71 -10.41 -0.86
C LEU A 145 18.22 -10.67 -0.74
N THR A 146 18.63 -11.89 -0.40
CA THR A 146 20.05 -12.27 -0.46
C THR A 146 20.49 -12.54 -1.91
N ARG A 147 19.52 -12.75 -2.81
CA ARG A 147 19.76 -13.15 -4.20
C ARG A 147 19.57 -12.04 -5.23
N GLY A 148 18.93 -10.93 -4.84
CA GLY A 148 18.78 -9.76 -5.69
C GLY A 148 17.75 -8.75 -5.18
N PRO A 149 17.64 -7.59 -5.84
CA PRO A 149 16.71 -6.54 -5.44
C PRO A 149 15.26 -6.90 -5.79
N ARG A 150 14.31 -6.18 -5.18
CA ARG A 150 12.89 -6.26 -5.55
C ARG A 150 12.26 -4.88 -5.63
N SER A 151 11.24 -4.76 -6.46
CA SER A 151 10.38 -3.58 -6.52
C SER A 151 8.97 -3.95 -6.09
N ARG A 152 8.33 -3.05 -5.36
CA ARG A 152 6.99 -3.22 -4.81
C ARG A 152 6.07 -2.14 -5.36
N ASN A 153 4.79 -2.47 -5.52
CA ASN A 153 3.86 -1.48 -6.05
C ASN A 153 3.56 -0.42 -4.99
N HIS A 154 3.27 0.79 -5.42
CA HIS A 154 2.66 1.83 -4.61
C HIS A 154 1.20 1.47 -4.31
N CYS A 155 0.60 2.01 -3.24
CA CYS A 155 -0.83 1.80 -2.96
C CYS A 155 -1.71 2.18 -4.16
N VAL A 156 -1.36 3.28 -4.83
CA VAL A 156 -2.14 3.83 -5.96
C VAL A 156 -1.91 3.12 -7.29
N ASP A 157 -0.99 2.16 -7.36
CA ASP A 157 -0.90 1.28 -8.54
C ASP A 157 -2.13 0.39 -8.66
N CYS A 158 -2.81 0.10 -7.53
CA CYS A 158 -3.99 -0.74 -7.48
C CYS A 158 -5.24 0.00 -6.97
N HIS A 159 -5.07 0.99 -6.09
CA HIS A 159 -6.18 1.72 -5.45
C HIS A 159 -6.30 3.14 -6.01
N SER A 160 -7.46 3.49 -6.59
CA SER A 160 -7.75 4.90 -6.89
C SER A 160 -7.86 5.68 -5.58
N PRO A 161 -7.14 6.80 -5.37
CA PRO A 161 -7.21 7.54 -4.12
C PRO A 161 -8.59 8.15 -3.87
N HIS A 162 -9.37 8.44 -4.91
CA HIS A 162 -10.74 8.96 -4.77
C HIS A 162 -11.77 7.83 -4.62
N THR A 163 -11.49 6.63 -5.14
CA THR A 163 -12.39 5.48 -5.10
C THR A 163 -11.60 4.19 -4.83
N PRO A 164 -11.07 4.01 -3.61
CA PRO A 164 -10.02 3.02 -3.34
C PRO A 164 -10.48 1.57 -3.32
N SER A 165 -11.79 1.30 -3.23
CA SER A 165 -12.27 -0.07 -3.28
C SER A 165 -11.92 -0.72 -4.61
N ILE A 166 -11.23 -1.86 -4.56
CA ILE A 166 -11.00 -2.70 -5.73
C ILE A 166 -12.23 -3.57 -5.92
N GLU A 167 -12.79 -3.56 -7.13
CA GLU A 167 -13.92 -4.43 -7.45
C GLU A 167 -13.49 -5.90 -7.36
N PRO A 168 -14.27 -6.78 -6.71
CA PRO A 168 -13.94 -8.20 -6.65
C PRO A 168 -13.82 -8.78 -8.06
N VAL A 169 -12.62 -9.24 -8.41
CA VAL A 169 -12.44 -10.05 -9.60
C VAL A 169 -12.81 -11.48 -9.27
N LEU A 170 -13.62 -12.10 -10.13
CA LEU A 170 -13.80 -13.55 -10.07
C LEU A 170 -12.42 -14.20 -10.17
N PRO A 171 -12.03 -15.06 -9.19
CA PRO A 171 -10.83 -15.84 -9.34
C PRO A 171 -10.93 -16.57 -10.68
N VAL A 172 -9.88 -16.48 -11.50
CA VAL A 172 -9.75 -17.40 -12.62
C VAL A 172 -9.77 -18.79 -12.00
N HIS A 173 -10.85 -19.50 -12.23
CA HIS A 173 -10.97 -20.91 -11.90
C HIS A 173 -9.89 -21.55 -12.75
N LEU A 174 -8.77 -21.90 -12.10
CA LEU A 174 -7.79 -22.80 -12.69
C LEU A 174 -8.62 -24.00 -13.11
N GLY A 175 -8.78 -24.18 -14.42
CA GLY A 175 -9.54 -25.29 -14.97
C GLY A 175 -9.03 -26.53 -14.27
N ARG A 176 -9.93 -27.23 -13.58
CA ARG A 176 -9.66 -28.50 -12.91
C ARG A 176 -8.82 -29.31 -13.88
N ASP A 177 -7.58 -29.57 -13.52
CA ASP A 177 -6.71 -30.49 -14.22
C ASP A 177 -7.51 -31.79 -14.34
N GLY A 178 -7.97 -32.08 -15.56
CA GLY A 178 -8.87 -33.18 -15.85
C GLY A 178 -8.17 -34.52 -15.69
N SER A 179 -7.83 -34.90 -14.46
CA SER A 179 -7.57 -36.28 -14.07
C SER A 179 -8.92 -36.96 -13.80
N SER A 180 -9.65 -37.25 -14.87
CA SER A 180 -10.69 -38.28 -14.81
C SER A 180 -10.03 -39.66 -14.97
N GLU A 181 -9.52 -40.21 -13.87
CA GLU A 181 -9.21 -41.63 -13.72
C GLU A 181 -10.25 -42.29 -12.80
N GLY A 182 -10.87 -43.38 -13.30
CA GLY A 182 -11.69 -44.34 -12.54
C GLY A 182 -13.14 -43.89 -12.30
N HIS A 183 -14.18 -44.52 -12.86
CA HIS A 183 -14.52 -45.95 -12.80
C HIS A 183 -15.53 -46.33 -13.89
#